data_AF-A0A1C5ZJA1-F1
#
_entry.id   AF-A0A1C5ZJA1-F1
#
_cell.length_a   1.000
_cell.length_b   1.000
_cell.length_c   1.000
_cell.angle_alpha   90.00
_cell.angle_beta   90.00
_cell.angle_gamma   90.00
#
_symmetry.space_group_name_H-M   'P 1'
#
loop_
_entity.id
_entity.type
_entity.pdbx_description
1 polymer ?
#
loop_
_entity_poly.entity_id
_entity_poly.type
_entity_poly.pdbx_seq_one_letter_code
_entity_poly.pdbx_strand_id
1 'polypeptide(L)' 'MANMNRTKVITGINTKLSYFHGWEPVSINGGAEKYSVSVLIPKDDTETVNAVNKAIDAAIEEGCCKIRR' A
#
# COMPACT_ATOMS: atom_id res chain seq x y z
N MET A 1 15.50 14.50 -12.30
CA MET A 1 15.01 13.15 -12.60
C MET A 1 14.21 12.70 -11.39
N ALA A 2 12.92 12.44 -11.55
CA ALA A 2 12.03 12.14 -10.44
C ALA A 2 12.56 10.92 -9.67
N ASN A 3 12.67 11.05 -8.35
CA ASN A 3 12.96 9.96 -7.44
C ASN A 3 11.87 8.88 -7.65
N MET A 4 12.17 7.86 -8.46
CA MET A 4 11.25 6.75 -8.72
C MET A 4 11.16 5.94 -7.42
N ASN A 5 10.19 6.31 -6.59
CA ASN A 5 9.92 5.60 -5.36
C ASN A 5 9.38 4.20 -5.72
N ARG A 6 10.28 3.22 -5.77
CA ARG A 6 10.01 1.85 -6.27
C ARG A 6 8.93 1.12 -5.47
N THR A 7 8.63 1.58 -4.25
CA THR A 7 7.66 0.97 -3.34
C THR A 7 6.32 1.70 -3.31
N LYS A 8 6.21 2.85 -3.98
CA LYS A 8 4.96 3.62 -4.03
C LYS A 8 4.08 3.12 -5.18
N VAL A 9 2.82 2.82 -4.86
CA VAL A 9 1.80 2.43 -5.84
C VAL A 9 0.61 3.41 -5.75
N ILE A 10 0.06 3.77 -6.90
CA ILE A 10 -1.18 4.54 -7.03
C ILE A 10 -2.21 3.60 -7.64
N THR A 11 -3.34 3.39 -6.95
CA THR A 11 -4.39 2.47 -7.38
C THR A 11 -5.32 3.09 -8.42
N GLY A 12 -5.94 2.27 -9.27
CA GLY A 12 -6.89 2.71 -10.31
C GLY A 12 -8.21 3.27 -9.78
N ILE A 13 -8.98 3.91 -10.68
CA ILE A 13 -10.27 4.56 -10.38
C ILE A 13 -11.36 3.60 -9.86
N ASN A 14 -11.26 2.32 -10.22
CA ASN A 14 -12.24 1.29 -9.84
C ASN A 14 -12.02 0.70 -8.44
N THR A 15 -11.08 1.27 -7.69
CA THR A 15 -10.75 0.84 -6.34
C THR A 15 -11.86 1.25 -5.37
N LYS A 16 -12.40 0.28 -4.63
CA LYS A 16 -13.41 0.54 -3.61
C LYS A 16 -12.75 0.67 -2.25
N LEU A 17 -13.20 1.64 -1.46
CA LEU A 17 -12.73 1.84 -0.09
C LEU A 17 -13.75 1.21 0.86
N SER A 18 -13.29 0.29 1.70
CA SER A 18 -14.08 -0.32 2.78
C SER A 18 -13.47 0.07 4.12
N TYR A 19 -14.32 0.23 5.15
CA TYR A 19 -13.91 0.69 6.49
C TYR A 19 -13.02 1.94 6.43
N PHE A 20 -13.53 3.00 5.79
CA PHE A 20 -12.77 4.22 5.57
C PHE A 20 -12.73 5.07 6.86
N HIS A 21 -11.56 5.10 7.48
CA HIS A 21 -11.22 5.94 8.63
C HIS A 21 -10.20 7.00 8.20
N GLY A 22 -10.55 7.80 7.19
CA GLY A 22 -9.68 8.87 6.69
C GLY A 22 -10.01 10.26 7.21
N TRP A 23 -11.25 10.49 7.70
CA TRP A 23 -11.66 11.76 8.28
C TRP A 23 -11.26 11.87 9.75
N GLU A 24 -11.42 10.79 10.50
CA GLU A 24 -11.11 10.70 11.91
C GLU A 24 -10.33 9.38 12.15
N PRO A 25 -9.26 9.42 12.97
CA PRO A 25 -8.52 8.22 13.30
C PRO A 25 -9.36 7.36 14.24
N VAL A 26 -9.26 6.04 14.09
CA VAL A 26 -9.96 5.10 14.98
C VAL A 26 -8.97 4.11 15.58
N SER A 27 -9.24 3.68 16.80
CA SER A 27 -8.56 2.52 17.38
C SER A 27 -9.20 1.25 16.86
N ILE A 28 -8.45 0.47 16.09
CA ILE A 28 -8.86 -0.87 15.67
C ILE A 28 -8.25 -1.86 16.67
N ASN A 29 -9.09 -2.68 17.30
CA ASN A 29 -8.71 -3.74 18.26
C ASN A 29 -7.89 -3.25 19.47
N GLY A 30 -8.14 -2.03 19.96
CA GLY A 30 -7.42 -1.46 21.10
C GLY A 30 -5.98 -1.03 20.79
N GLY A 31 -5.61 -0.94 19.51
CA GLY A 31 -4.34 -0.36 19.09
C GLY A 31 -4.36 1.18 19.16
N ALA A 32 -3.21 1.80 18.86
CA ALA A 32 -3.15 3.26 18.72
C ALA A 32 -4.11 3.75 17.63
N GLU A 33 -4.71 4.92 17.84
CA GLU A 33 -5.61 5.57 16.89
C GLU A 33 -4.87 5.86 15.58
N LYS A 34 -5.39 5.34 14.48
CA LYS A 34 -4.76 5.46 13.16
C LYS A 34 -5.79 5.76 12.08
N TYR A 35 -5.37 6.55 11.11
CA TYR A 35 -6.07 6.63 9.84
C TYR A 35 -5.86 5.32 9.09
N SER A 36 -6.96 4.71 8.68
CA SER A 36 -6.91 3.39 8.06
C SER A 36 -8.04 3.22 7.05
N VAL A 37 -7.79 2.37 6.06
CA VAL A 37 -8.77 2.02 5.05
C VAL A 37 -8.44 0.66 4.48
N SER A 38 -9.45 -0.16 4.22
CA SER A 38 -9.32 -1.38 3.44
C SER A 38 -9.54 -1.06 1.97
N VAL A 39 -8.46 -1.14 1.20
CA VAL A 39 -8.45 -0.83 -0.24
C VAL A 39 -8.78 -2.10 -1.03
N LEU A 40 -9.96 -2.14 -1.65
CA LEU A 40 -10.43 -3.27 -2.45
C LEU A 40 -10.10 -3.04 -3.93
N ILE A 41 -9.13 -3.79 -4.44
CA ILE A 41 -8.69 -3.72 -5.84
C ILE A 41 -9.40 -4.84 -6.63
N PRO A 42 -10.13 -4.52 -7.72
CA PRO A 42 -10.74 -5.54 -8.56
C PRO A 42 -9.67 -6.40 -9.24
N LYS A 43 -9.92 -7.71 -9.37
CA LYS A 43 -8.95 -8.65 -9.96
C LYS A 43 -8.67 -8.39 -11.43
N ASP A 44 -9.61 -7.76 -12.14
CA ASP A 44 -9.46 -7.34 -13.53
C ASP A 44 -8.42 -6.23 -13.70
N ASP A 45 -8.15 -5.43 -12.66
CA ASP A 45 -7.10 -4.40 -12.67
C ASP A 45 -5.72 -5.03 -12.44
N THR A 46 -5.29 -5.78 -13.46
CA THR A 46 -4.01 -6.49 -13.47
C THR A 46 -2.81 -5.53 -13.42
N GLU A 47 -2.96 -4.30 -13.93
CA GLU A 47 -1.91 -3.28 -13.89
C GLU A 47 -1.60 -2.88 -12.44
N THR A 48 -2.63 -2.54 -11.65
CA THR A 48 -2.45 -2.19 -10.25
C THR A 48 -1.92 -3.36 -9.44
N VAL A 49 -2.44 -4.57 -9.64
CA VAL A 49 -1.98 -5.78 -8.93
C VAL A 49 -0.50 -6.06 -9.22
N ASN A 50 -0.09 -5.97 -10.49
CA ASN A 50 1.31 -6.16 -10.87
C ASN A 50 2.23 -5.08 -10.30
N ALA A 51 1.76 -3.82 -10.23
CA ALA A 51 2.51 -2.73 -9.61
C ALA A 51 2.71 -2.96 -8.11
N VAL A 52 1.68 -3.44 -7.40
CA VAL A 52 1.79 -3.83 -5.97
C VAL A 52 2.80 -4.94 -5.77
N ASN A 53 2.75 -6.01 -6.56
CA ASN A 53 3.70 -7.11 -6.43
C ASN A 53 5.15 -6.63 -6.64
N LYS A 54 5.40 -5.84 -7.69
CA LYS A 54 6.73 -5.26 -7.95
C LYS A 54 7.22 -4.35 -6.82
N ALA A 55 6.31 -3.57 -6.22
CA ALA A 55 6.63 -2.71 -5.08
C ALA A 55 6.99 -3.53 -3.83
N ILE A 56 6.34 -4.67 -3.61
CA ILE A 56 6.67 -5.61 -2.53
C ILE A 56 8.07 -6.21 -2.74
N ASP A 57 8.36 -6.72 -3.93
CA ASP A 57 9.70 -7.26 -4.26
C ASP A 57 10.80 -6.21 -4.05
N ALA A 58 10.58 -4.98 -4.52
CA ALA A 58 11.52 -3.88 -4.32
C ALA A 58 11.73 -3.52 -2.83
N ALA A 59 10.68 -3.60 -2.01
CA ALA A 59 10.77 -3.37 -0.57
C ALA A 59 11.56 -4.48 0.15
N ILE A 60 11.38 -5.74 -0.27
CA ILE A 60 12.15 -6.88 0.24
C ILE A 60 13.63 -6.72 -0.09
N GLU A 61 13.96 -6.39 -1.36
CA GLU A 61 15.34 -6.14 -1.79
C GLU A 61 16.00 -5.04 -0.96
N GLU A 62 15.33 -3.90 -0.78
CA GLU A 62 15.85 -2.80 0.03
C GLU A 62 16.05 -3.21 1.50
N GLY A 63 15.10 -3.98 2.06
CA GLY A 63 15.19 -4.51 3.42
C GLY A 63 16.37 -5.46 3.62
N CYS A 64 16.58 -6.40 2.70
CA CYS A 64 17.73 -7.31 2.72
C CYS A 64 19.07 -6.55 2.65
N CYS A 65 19.15 -5.53 1.81
CA CYS A 65 20.35 -4.69 1.72
C CYS A 65 20.63 -3.90 3.01
N LYS A 66 19.60 -3.48 3.76
CA LYS A 66 19.74 -2.78 5.04
C LYS A 66 20.17 -3.68 6.19
N ILE A 67 19.66 -4.91 6.26
CA ILE A 67 19.96 -5.86 7.34
C ILE A 67 21.36 -6.48 7.18
N ARG A 68 21.84 -6.62 5.95
CA ARG A 68 23.18 -7.19 5.67
C ARG A 68 24.32 -6.19 5.88
N ARG A 69 24.04 -4.98 6.38
CA ARG A 69 25.01 -3.93 6.69
C ARG A 69 25.13 -3.77 8.20
#